data_AF-A0AA86AKF6-F1
#
_entry.id   AF-A0AA86AKF6-F1
#
_cell.length_a   1.000
_cell.length_b   1.000
_cell.length_c   1.000
_cell.angle_alpha   90.00
_cell.angle_beta   90.00
_cell.angle_gamma   90.00
#
_symmetry.space_group_name_H-M   'P 1'
#
loop_
_entity.id
_entity.type
_entity.pdbx_description
1 polymer ?
#
loop_
_entity_poly.entity_id
_entity_poly.type
_entity_poly.pdbx_seq_one_letter_code
_entity_poly.pdbx_strand_id
1 'polypeptide(L)' 'MKTLKTIPNFTSQEEENTFWETHDSSEFMDWSEAKKVRFPRLQKSAKTISIRMPVDMIEEVKVQANKLDIP' A
#
# COMPACT_ATOMS: atom_id res chain seq x y z
N MET A 1 -12.45 16.96 -23.40
CA MET A 1 -10.99 16.78 -23.27
C MET A 1 -10.63 17.27 -21.88
N LYS A 2 -10.30 16.37 -20.95
CA LYS A 2 -9.92 16.77 -19.58
C LYS A 2 -8.50 17.37 -19.65
N THR A 3 -8.34 18.59 -19.18
CA THR A 3 -7.03 19.24 -19.03
C THR A 3 -6.40 18.72 -17.74
N LEU A 4 -5.45 17.78 -17.85
CA LEU A 4 -4.70 17.29 -16.70
C LEU A 4 -3.70 18.36 -16.24
N LYS A 5 -3.59 18.56 -14.93
CA LYS A 5 -2.53 19.40 -14.36
C LYS A 5 -1.19 18.67 -14.45
N THR A 6 -0.11 19.42 -14.69
CA THR A 6 1.25 18.87 -14.72
C THR A 6 1.62 18.32 -13.33
N ILE A 7 2.08 17.08 -13.28
CA ILE A 7 2.58 16.45 -12.05
C ILE A 7 3.90 17.16 -11.66
N PRO A 8 4.06 17.62 -10.40
CA PRO A 8 5.31 18.19 -9.92
C PRO A 8 6.47 17.19 -10.00
N ASN A 9 7.70 17.68 -10.16
CA ASN A 9 8.88 16.83 -10.05
C ASN A 9 9.26 16.71 -8.56
N PHE A 10 9.11 15.51 -7.98
CA PHE A 10 9.42 15.25 -6.57
C PHE A 10 10.86 14.78 -6.40
N THR A 11 11.53 15.26 -5.35
CA THR A 11 12.92 14.87 -5.06
C THR A 11 12.97 13.68 -4.10
N SER A 12 11.94 13.52 -3.26
CA SER A 12 11.82 12.46 -2.25
C SER A 12 10.45 11.79 -2.26
N GLN A 13 10.41 10.51 -1.85
CA GLN A 13 9.16 9.76 -1.69
C GLN A 13 8.24 10.34 -0.60
N GLU A 14 8.83 10.95 0.43
CA GLU A 14 8.08 11.57 1.53
C GLU A 14 7.33 12.83 1.07
N GLU A 15 7.96 13.62 0.20
CA GLU A 15 7.34 14.80 -0.43
C GLU A 15 6.19 14.39 -1.35
N GLU A 16 6.41 13.34 -2.13
CA GLU A 16 5.38 12.78 -3.02
C GLU A 16 4.18 12.26 -2.20
N ASN A 17 4.41 11.52 -1.12
CA ASN A 17 3.33 10.97 -0.30
C ASN A 17 2.50 12.09 0.35
N THR A 18 3.16 13.12 0.89
CA THR A 18 2.49 14.29 1.49
C THR A 18 1.66 15.06 0.45
N PHE A 19 2.16 15.16 -0.79
CA PHE A 19 1.42 15.75 -1.89
C PHE A 19 0.17 14.94 -2.24
N TRP A 20 0.27 13.61 -2.38
CA TRP A 20 -0.88 12.77 -2.71
C TRP A 20 -1.89 12.60 -1.56
N GLU A 21 -1.48 12.77 -0.31
CA GLU A 21 -2.40 12.82 0.84
C GLU A 21 -3.31 14.06 0.80
N THR A 22 -2.84 15.15 0.19
CA THR A 22 -3.54 16.44 0.15
C THR A 22 -4.21 16.74 -1.18
N HIS A 23 -3.83 16.05 -2.26
CA HIS A 23 -4.31 16.31 -3.61
C HIS A 23 -5.05 15.12 -4.23
N ASP A 24 -6.19 15.39 -4.88
CA ASP A 24 -6.97 14.38 -5.59
C ASP A 24 -6.27 13.98 -6.91
N SER A 25 -5.90 12.70 -7.00
CA SER A 25 -5.24 12.07 -8.15
C SER A 25 -6.01 12.17 -9.48
N SER A 26 -7.33 12.42 -9.45
CA SER A 26 -8.16 12.56 -10.65
C SER A 26 -7.95 13.85 -11.44
N GLU A 27 -7.31 14.86 -10.82
CA GLU A 27 -6.96 16.13 -11.48
C GLU A 27 -5.64 16.08 -12.26
N PHE A 28 -4.80 15.10 -11.93
CA PHE A 28 -3.43 14.97 -12.47
C PHE A 28 -3.27 13.77 -13.41
N MET A 29 -4.13 12.74 -13.28
CA MET A 29 -4.00 11.50 -14.04
C MET A 29 -5.29 11.12 -14.75
N ASP A 30 -5.19 10.74 -16.04
CA ASP A 30 -6.31 10.16 -16.78
C ASP A 30 -6.46 8.68 -16.46
N TRP A 31 -7.37 8.39 -15.53
CA TRP A 31 -7.75 7.04 -15.14
C TRP A 31 -8.35 6.21 -16.28
N SER A 32 -8.73 6.83 -17.41
CA SER A 32 -9.23 6.10 -18.59
C SER A 32 -8.15 5.28 -19.29
N GLU A 33 -6.87 5.63 -19.13
CA GLU A 33 -5.74 4.90 -19.70
C GLU A 33 -5.11 3.90 -18.70
N ALA A 34 -5.61 3.86 -17.46
CA ALA A 34 -5.07 3.01 -16.41
C ALA A 34 -5.21 1.52 -16.77
N LYS A 35 -4.08 0.82 -16.88
CA LYS A 35 -4.03 -0.62 -17.16
C LYS A 35 -3.96 -1.41 -15.87
N LYS A 36 -4.72 -2.50 -15.79
CA LYS A 36 -4.60 -3.49 -14.71
C LYS A 36 -3.24 -4.18 -14.82
N VAL A 37 -2.26 -3.70 -14.07
CA VAL A 37 -0.95 -4.33 -13.94
C VAL A 37 -0.99 -5.35 -12.81
N ARG A 38 -0.40 -6.52 -13.05
CA ARG A 38 -0.13 -7.50 -11.99
C ARG A 38 1.31 -7.33 -11.56
N PHE A 39 1.54 -7.20 -10.26
CA PHE A 39 2.87 -7.17 -9.68
C PHE A 39 3.20 -8.53 -9.04
N PRO A 40 3.55 -9.57 -9.82
CA PRO A 40 3.73 -10.92 -9.29
C PRO A 40 4.89 -11.06 -8.29
N ARG A 41 5.78 -10.07 -8.22
CA ARG A 41 6.98 -10.08 -7.36
C ARG A 41 6.98 -8.96 -6.30
N LEU A 42 5.91 -8.18 -6.18
CA LEU A 42 5.83 -7.16 -5.14
C LEU A 42 5.57 -7.86 -3.79
N GLN A 43 6.64 -8.05 -3.02
CA GLN A 43 6.56 -8.55 -1.66
C GLN A 43 6.28 -7.38 -0.72
N LYS A 44 5.35 -7.57 0.23
CA LYS A 44 5.16 -6.61 1.33
C LYS A 44 6.42 -6.61 2.19
N SER A 45 6.84 -5.45 2.70
CA SER A 45 7.92 -5.39 3.69
C SER A 45 7.45 -6.04 5.01
N ALA A 46 8.27 -6.93 5.57
CA ALA A 46 8.01 -7.58 6.85
C ALA A 46 8.90 -6.97 7.94
N LYS A 47 8.33 -6.65 9.10
CA LYS A 47 9.06 -6.12 10.26
C LYS A 47 8.64 -6.88 11.52
N THR A 48 9.61 -7.43 12.25
CA THR A 48 9.34 -8.13 13.52
C THR A 48 8.94 -7.13 14.59
N ILE A 49 7.78 -7.33 15.19
CA ILE A 49 7.28 -6.57 16.35
C ILE A 49 6.97 -7.53 17.49
N SER A 50 7.25 -7.12 18.73
CA SER A 50 6.91 -7.90 19.93
C SER A 50 5.64 -7.35 20.56
N ILE A 51 4.56 -8.15 20.57
CA ILE A 51 3.27 -7.79 21.16
C ILE A 51 2.98 -8.74 22.33
N ARG A 52 2.50 -8.21 23.47
CA ARG A 52 1.99 -9.04 24.58
C ARG A 52 0.48 -9.20 24.43
N MET A 53 0.01 -10.45 24.37
CA MET A 53 -1.41 -10.78 24.25
C MET A 53 -1.76 -12.00 25.12
N PRO A 54 -3.05 -12.19 25.45
CA PRO A 54 -3.56 -13.42 26.07
C PRO A 54 -3.26 -14.68 25.26
N VAL A 55 -3.16 -15.83 25.95
CA VAL A 55 -2.73 -17.10 25.35
C VAL A 55 -3.73 -17.65 24.33
N ASP A 56 -5.02 -17.53 24.63
CA ASP A 56 -6.14 -17.92 23.75
C ASP A 56 -6.08 -17.18 22.40
N MET A 57 -5.83 -15.87 22.43
CA MET A 57 -5.67 -15.08 21.21
C MET A 57 -4.45 -15.52 20.39
N ILE A 58 -3.35 -15.91 21.04
CA ILE A 58 -2.15 -16.41 20.34
C ILE A 58 -2.46 -17.71 19.60
N GLU A 59 -3.24 -18.61 20.20
CA GLU A 59 -3.64 -19.87 19.58
C GLU A 59 -4.55 -19.64 18.38
N GLU A 60 -5.54 -18.76 18.49
CA GLU A 60 -6.41 -18.39 17.36
C GLU A 60 -5.61 -17.78 16.21
N VAL A 61 -4.71 -16.83 16.51
CA VAL A 61 -3.86 -16.18 15.51
C VAL A 61 -2.96 -17.21 14.82
N LYS A 62 -2.39 -18.19 15.55
CA LYS A 62 -1.61 -19.28 14.95
C LYS A 62 -2.42 -20.13 13.98
N VAL A 63 -3.68 -20.44 14.32
CA VAL A 63 -4.56 -21.20 13.42
C VAL A 63 -4.86 -20.41 12.15
N GLN A 64 -5.11 -19.10 12.25
CA GLN A 64 -5.36 -18.25 11.08
C GLN A 64 -4.09 -18.02 10.25
N ALA A 65 -2.93 -17.87 10.88
CA ALA A 65 -1.64 -17.72 10.19
C ALA A 65 -1.32 -18.95 9.32
N ASN A 66 -1.51 -20.15 9.86
CA ASN A 66 -1.33 -21.39 9.10
C ASN A 66 -2.28 -21.49 7.90
N LYS A 67 -3.53 -21.03 8.01
CA LYS A 67 -4.47 -21.00 6.87
C LYS A 67 -4.01 -20.06 5.75
N LEU A 68 -3.27 -19.01 6.10
CA LEU A 68 -2.72 -18.03 5.17
C LEU A 68 -1.32 -18.39 4.68
N ASP A 69 -0.80 -19.56 5.06
CA ASP A 69 0.56 -20.02 4.76
C ASP A 69 1.65 -19.04 5.28
N ILE A 70 1.37 -18.43 6.43
CA ILE A 70 2.26 -17.49 7.13
C ILE A 70 2.92 -18.25 8.30
N PRO A 71 4.26 -18.36 8.34
CA PRO A 71 5.00 -19.01 9.42
C PRO A 71 5.05 -18.18 10.72
#